data_AF-A0A0G1K466-F1
#
_entry.id   AF-A0A0G1K466-F1
#
_cell.length_a   1.000
_cell.length_b   1.000
_cell.length_c   1.000
_cell.angle_alpha   90.00
_cell.angle_beta   90.00
_cell.angle_gamma   90.00
#
_symmetry.space_group_name_H-M   'P 1'
#
loop_
_entity.id
_entity.type
_entity.pdbx_description
1 polymer ?
#
loop_
_entity_poly.entity_id
_entity_poly.type
_entity_poly.pdbx_seq_one_letter_code
_entity_poly.pdbx_strand_id
1 'polypeptide(L)'
;MILFVTAQQVKEAIERNKIADEVTKAASDLNIIAYEYLIHHEARPQAQWESRHKSIEKLLTGQETKGTEEQAVLQRILQNQESIGSLFSQLVTNYESRGKSKSDITLSRELEERLAGQMLTKLQATVSDAFRLAEASHSQVVTAQARAGSLIMVFIVLLAALIAAVSFMIDRSVVKPIAKLHEGTEIIGAGNLDYRVGTAATDETGQLSRAFDQMTGQLKGSFIALEEEIAQRKRAEEAIRKLNAELDQRVIERTAQLEATNTELQAFTYSVSHDLRAPVRHIHGYAELLEKSASSALDDKSRHYLTTILDSGKQMTNLIDELLSFSRMGQAEMRKLNVSLDELFKEALKNLAPEMNGRSIVWKIDRLP
;
A
#
# COMPACT_ATOMS: atom_id res chain seq x y z
N MET A 1 34.75 -6.91 19.93
CA MET A 1 35.61 -6.87 21.14
C MET A 1 36.54 -8.08 21.21
N ILE A 2 36.04 -9.32 21.18
CA ILE A 2 36.86 -10.55 21.29
C ILE A 2 37.94 -10.66 20.18
N LEU A 3 37.58 -10.42 18.92
CA LEU A 3 38.53 -10.46 17.79
C LEU A 3 39.67 -9.44 17.90
N PHE A 4 39.40 -8.29 18.53
CA PHE A 4 40.40 -7.25 18.74
C PHE A 4 41.41 -7.66 19.82
N VAL A 5 40.93 -8.24 20.92
CA VAL A 5 41.78 -8.77 22.00
C VAL A 5 42.65 -9.91 21.49
N THR A 6 42.11 -10.82 20.68
CA THR A 6 42.90 -11.92 20.10
C THR A 6 43.96 -11.43 19.12
N ALA A 7 43.65 -10.42 18.30
CA ALA A 7 44.61 -9.82 17.38
C ALA A 7 45.76 -9.12 18.16
N GLN A 8 45.43 -8.44 19.25
CA GLN A 8 46.43 -7.83 20.12
C GLN A 8 47.33 -8.88 20.79
N GLN A 9 46.78 -10.00 21.26
CA GLN A 9 47.57 -11.09 21.84
C GLN A 9 48.53 -11.75 20.84
N VAL A 10 48.09 -11.96 19.59
CA VAL A 10 48.96 -12.48 18.52
C VAL A 10 50.09 -11.49 18.22
N LYS A 11 49.77 -10.20 18.14
CA LYS A 11 50.77 -9.14 17.91
C LYS A 11 51.80 -9.07 19.04
N GLU A 12 51.37 -9.13 20.30
CA GLU A 12 52.27 -9.17 21.46
C GLU A 12 53.18 -10.41 21.44
N ALA A 13 52.66 -11.58 21.06
CA ALA A 13 53.46 -12.79 20.96
C ALA A 13 54.53 -12.70 19.85
N ILE A 14 54.20 -12.09 18.70
CA ILE A 14 55.14 -11.89 17.59
C ILE A 14 56.28 -10.95 18.00
N GLU A 15 55.99 -9.83 18.66
CA GLU A 15 57.02 -8.90 19.14
C GLU A 15 57.95 -9.56 20.17
N ARG A 16 57.41 -10.36 21.10
CA ARG A 16 58.23 -11.14 22.04
C ARG A 16 59.13 -12.14 21.33
N ASN A 17 58.62 -12.84 20.33
CA ASN A 17 59.40 -13.82 19.56
C ASN A 17 60.57 -13.14 18.83
N LYS A 18 60.33 -11.96 18.24
CA LYS A 18 61.38 -11.19 17.58
C LYS A 18 62.52 -10.82 18.53
N ILE A 19 62.19 -10.43 19.77
CA ILE A 19 63.19 -10.05 20.78
C ILE A 19 63.96 -11.28 21.25
N ALA A 20 63.31 -12.42 21.44
CA ALA A 20 63.99 -13.68 21.79
C ALA A 20 64.97 -14.15 20.70
N ASP A 21 64.61 -13.99 19.42
CA ASP A 21 65.50 -14.25 18.28
C ASP A 21 66.71 -13.29 18.27
N GLU A 22 66.48 -12.00 18.54
CA GLU A 22 67.56 -11.00 18.64
C GLU A 22 68.52 -11.29 19.81
N VAL A 23 68.00 -11.71 20.97
CA VAL A 23 68.80 -12.12 22.13
C VAL A 23 69.63 -13.37 21.81
N THR A 24 69.06 -14.34 21.10
CA THR A 24 69.78 -15.56 20.67
C THR A 24 70.95 -15.25 19.73
N LYS A 25 70.73 -14.38 18.75
CA LYS A 25 71.78 -13.91 17.83
C LYS A 25 72.88 -13.19 18.59
N ALA A 26 72.50 -12.24 19.44
CA ALA A 26 73.47 -11.42 20.16
C ALA A 26 74.27 -12.25 21.20
N ALA A 27 73.65 -13.22 21.89
CA ALA A 27 74.36 -14.12 22.78
C ALA A 27 75.37 -15.01 22.03
N SER A 28 75.01 -15.45 20.83
CA SER A 28 75.89 -16.21 19.95
C SER A 28 77.07 -15.36 19.45
N ASP A 29 76.82 -14.12 19.04
CA ASP A 29 77.85 -13.16 18.64
C ASP A 29 78.83 -12.88 19.78
N LEU A 30 78.34 -12.66 21.01
CA LEU A 30 79.19 -12.47 22.18
C LEU A 30 80.11 -13.66 22.45
N ASN A 31 79.60 -14.87 22.27
CA ASN A 31 80.38 -16.08 22.42
C ASN A 31 81.51 -16.13 21.38
N ILE A 32 81.22 -15.85 20.12
CA ILE A 32 82.21 -15.82 19.04
C ILE A 32 83.28 -14.75 19.29
N ILE A 33 82.87 -13.52 19.61
CA ILE A 33 83.80 -12.41 19.87
C ILE A 33 84.65 -12.69 21.11
N ALA A 34 84.08 -13.35 22.13
CA ALA A 34 84.85 -13.77 23.30
C ALA A 34 85.95 -14.76 22.93
N TYR A 35 85.66 -15.76 22.08
CA TYR A 35 86.69 -16.66 21.55
C TYR A 35 87.76 -15.91 20.76
N GLU A 36 87.37 -14.97 19.89
CA GLU A 36 88.31 -14.15 19.11
C GLU A 36 89.23 -13.33 20.02
N TYR A 37 88.68 -12.72 21.08
CA TYR A 37 89.46 -11.98 22.06
C TYR A 37 90.41 -12.89 22.87
N LEU A 38 89.96 -14.08 23.30
CA LEU A 38 90.79 -15.01 24.06
C LEU A 38 91.98 -15.57 23.25
N ILE A 39 91.88 -15.57 21.91
CA ILE A 39 92.95 -16.05 21.02
C ILE A 39 93.92 -14.92 20.67
N HIS A 40 93.41 -13.72 20.37
CA HIS A 40 94.20 -12.65 19.76
C HIS A 40 94.51 -11.48 20.70
N HIS A 41 93.73 -11.30 21.77
CA HIS A 41 93.85 -10.23 22.78
C HIS A 41 93.93 -8.81 22.17
N GLU A 42 93.21 -8.60 21.06
CA GLU A 42 93.20 -7.34 20.32
C GLU A 42 92.16 -6.35 20.90
N ALA A 43 92.44 -5.06 20.75
CA ALA A 43 91.52 -3.99 21.19
C ALA A 43 90.20 -3.97 20.40
N ARG A 44 90.19 -4.49 19.16
CA ARG A 44 88.99 -4.52 18.31
C ARG A 44 87.94 -5.53 18.83
N PRO A 45 88.24 -6.83 19.03
CA PRO A 45 87.31 -7.78 19.66
C PRO A 45 86.83 -7.30 21.03
N GLN A 46 87.69 -6.65 21.83
CA GLN A 46 87.29 -6.07 23.11
C GLN A 46 86.18 -5.02 22.96
N ALA A 47 86.40 -4.00 22.11
CA ALA A 47 85.41 -2.95 21.89
C ALA A 47 84.11 -3.49 21.26
N GLN A 48 84.22 -4.49 20.38
CA GLN A 48 83.06 -5.17 19.78
C GLN A 48 82.27 -5.95 20.84
N TRP A 49 82.96 -6.62 21.76
CA TRP A 49 82.36 -7.37 22.84
C TRP A 49 81.61 -6.45 23.81
N GLU A 50 82.24 -5.38 24.27
CA GLU A 50 81.63 -4.39 25.19
C GLU A 50 80.39 -3.74 24.57
N SER A 51 80.45 -3.39 23.28
CA SER A 51 79.31 -2.84 22.54
C SER A 51 78.15 -3.83 22.43
N ARG A 52 78.44 -5.10 22.09
CA ARG A 52 77.41 -6.15 21.99
C ARG A 52 76.81 -6.50 23.34
N HIS A 53 77.61 -6.56 24.40
CA HIS A 53 77.17 -6.85 25.75
C HIS A 53 76.17 -5.79 26.24
N LYS A 54 76.51 -4.51 26.06
CA LYS A 54 75.61 -3.38 26.34
C LYS A 54 74.32 -3.39 25.51
N SER A 55 74.41 -3.83 24.25
CA SER A 55 73.24 -3.94 23.37
C SER A 55 72.25 -5.00 23.87
N ILE A 56 72.75 -6.15 24.35
CA ILE A 56 71.90 -7.21 24.92
C ILE A 56 71.24 -6.73 26.21
N GLU A 57 72.00 -6.09 27.09
CA GLU A 57 71.46 -5.55 28.34
C GLU A 57 70.31 -4.57 28.07
N LYS A 58 70.44 -3.71 27.06
CA LYS A 58 69.37 -2.79 26.63
C LYS A 58 68.13 -3.52 26.09
N LEU A 59 68.30 -4.62 25.34
CA LEU A 59 67.19 -5.41 24.81
C LEU A 59 66.42 -6.14 25.94
N LEU A 60 67.13 -6.55 27.00
CA LEU A 60 66.55 -7.33 28.09
C LEU A 60 65.90 -6.46 29.19
N THR A 61 66.43 -5.26 29.47
CA THR A 61 65.99 -4.39 30.60
C THR A 61 64.56 -3.79 30.43
N GLY A 62 63.92 -3.99 29.28
CA GLY A 62 62.54 -3.52 29.00
C GLY A 62 61.48 -4.62 28.83
N GLN A 63 61.82 -5.89 29.11
CA GLN A 63 60.93 -7.03 28.86
C GLN A 63 60.02 -7.33 30.05
N GLU A 64 58.71 -7.08 29.93
CA GLU A 64 57.71 -7.69 30.82
C GLU A 64 57.36 -9.10 30.32
N THR A 65 57.76 -10.12 31.08
CA THR A 65 57.42 -11.52 30.79
C THR A 65 56.15 -11.91 31.54
N LYS A 66 55.18 -12.53 30.83
CA LYS A 66 53.89 -12.96 31.40
C LYS A 66 53.89 -14.42 31.86
N GLY A 67 54.92 -15.20 31.51
CA GLY A 67 55.01 -16.64 31.81
C GLY A 67 56.06 -16.96 32.89
N THR A 68 55.73 -17.87 33.81
CA THR A 68 56.61 -18.30 34.91
C THR A 68 57.93 -18.91 34.44
N GLU A 69 57.92 -19.62 33.30
CA GLU A 69 59.12 -20.26 32.75
C GLU A 69 59.99 -19.27 31.94
N GLU A 70 59.39 -18.46 31.07
CA GLU A 70 60.11 -17.41 30.33
C GLU A 70 60.74 -16.38 31.27
N GLN A 71 60.04 -16.02 32.34
CA GLN A 71 60.55 -15.11 33.35
C GLN A 71 61.74 -15.72 34.09
N ALA A 72 61.70 -17.01 34.41
CA ALA A 72 62.84 -17.71 35.02
C ALA A 72 64.05 -17.77 34.08
N VAL A 73 63.84 -18.05 32.79
CA VAL A 73 64.91 -18.07 31.77
C VAL A 73 65.50 -16.67 31.58
N LEU A 74 64.66 -15.64 31.45
CA LEU A 74 65.10 -14.25 31.31
C LEU A 74 65.95 -13.79 32.50
N GLN A 75 65.55 -14.15 33.73
CA GLN A 75 66.32 -13.82 34.93
C GLN A 75 67.69 -14.52 34.95
N ARG A 76 67.77 -15.78 34.50
CA ARG A 76 69.06 -16.48 34.36
C ARG A 76 69.95 -15.82 33.29
N ILE A 77 69.38 -15.38 32.17
CA ILE A 77 70.11 -14.64 31.14
C ILE A 77 70.64 -13.32 31.73
N LEU A 78 69.81 -12.53 32.40
CA LEU A 78 70.22 -11.27 33.04
C LEU A 78 71.36 -11.47 34.05
N GLN A 79 71.22 -12.46 34.95
CA GLN A 79 72.25 -12.78 35.94
C GLN A 79 73.57 -13.25 35.31
N ASN A 80 73.47 -14.04 34.24
CA ASN A 80 74.66 -14.45 33.50
C ASN A 80 75.30 -13.29 32.75
N GLN A 81 74.53 -12.38 32.15
CA GLN A 81 75.06 -11.19 31.48
C GLN A 81 75.85 -10.30 32.45
N GLU A 82 75.35 -10.05 33.66
CA GLU A 82 76.08 -9.31 34.69
C GLU A 82 77.38 -10.01 35.10
N SER A 83 77.30 -11.32 35.37
CA SER A 83 78.46 -12.14 35.71
C SER A 83 79.52 -12.14 34.60
N ILE A 84 79.10 -12.27 33.35
CA ILE A 84 79.95 -12.30 32.16
C ILE A 84 80.65 -10.95 31.95
N GLY A 85 79.94 -9.83 32.15
CA GLY A 85 80.50 -8.48 32.15
C GLY A 85 81.64 -8.32 33.15
N SER A 86 81.41 -8.75 34.40
CA SER A 86 82.43 -8.70 35.46
C SER A 86 83.64 -9.59 35.14
N LEU A 87 83.42 -10.83 34.69
CA LEU A 87 84.48 -11.77 34.34
C LEU A 87 85.33 -11.27 33.17
N PHE A 88 84.71 -10.69 32.14
CA PHE A 88 85.44 -10.12 31.00
C PHE A 88 86.30 -8.94 31.42
N SER A 89 85.76 -8.01 32.21
CA SER A 89 86.53 -6.87 32.73
C SER A 89 87.74 -7.31 33.58
N GLN A 90 87.57 -8.33 34.43
CA GLN A 90 88.66 -8.92 35.20
C GLN A 90 89.70 -9.59 34.29
N LEU A 91 89.27 -10.27 33.23
CA LEU A 91 90.14 -10.94 32.26
C LEU A 91 90.99 -9.94 31.48
N VAL A 92 90.37 -8.88 30.95
CA VAL A 92 91.04 -7.75 30.27
C VAL A 92 92.07 -7.11 31.21
N THR A 93 91.66 -6.79 32.45
CA THR A 93 92.53 -6.13 33.45
C THR A 93 93.74 -6.99 33.82
N ASN A 94 93.55 -8.30 33.97
CA ASN A 94 94.62 -9.25 34.27
C ASN A 94 95.63 -9.34 33.10
N TYR A 95 95.15 -9.36 31.85
CA TYR A 95 95.99 -9.36 30.67
C TYR A 95 96.81 -8.07 30.52
N GLU A 96 96.16 -6.90 30.64
CA GLU A 96 96.84 -5.60 30.56
C GLU A 96 97.90 -5.40 31.66
N SER A 97 97.66 -5.96 32.85
CA SER A 97 98.58 -5.90 33.99
C SER A 97 99.76 -6.85 33.83
N ARG A 98 99.55 -8.03 33.23
CA ARG A 98 100.60 -9.00 32.87
C ARG A 98 101.61 -8.43 31.86
N GLY A 99 101.17 -7.58 30.93
CA GLY A 99 102.06 -6.86 30.01
C GLY A 99 103.04 -5.88 30.71
N LYS A 100 102.78 -5.51 31.97
CA LYS A 100 103.52 -4.49 32.72
C LYS A 100 104.42 -5.04 33.85
N SER A 101 104.20 -6.28 34.32
CA SER A 101 104.94 -6.87 35.46
C SER A 101 105.52 -8.26 35.14
N LYS A 102 106.82 -8.48 35.41
CA LYS A 102 107.54 -9.75 35.12
C LYS A 102 107.51 -10.77 36.27
N SER A 103 107.03 -10.43 37.46
CA SER A 103 107.30 -11.22 38.68
C SER A 103 106.35 -12.38 38.96
N ASP A 104 105.24 -12.55 38.21
CA ASP A 104 104.24 -13.59 38.54
C ASP A 104 103.47 -14.12 37.31
N ILE A 105 104.18 -14.35 36.20
CA ILE A 105 103.59 -14.73 34.89
C ILE A 105 102.77 -16.03 34.97
N THR A 106 103.17 -16.98 35.82
CA THR A 106 102.48 -18.28 36.00
C THR A 106 101.14 -18.12 36.71
N LEU A 107 101.07 -17.34 37.79
CA LEU A 107 99.85 -17.13 38.56
C LEU A 107 98.80 -16.33 37.75
N SER A 108 99.24 -15.29 37.03
CA SER A 108 98.34 -14.52 36.15
C SER A 108 97.76 -15.37 35.02
N ARG A 109 98.52 -16.33 34.49
CA ARG A 109 98.04 -17.24 33.43
C ARG A 109 97.02 -18.26 33.95
N GLU A 110 97.24 -18.81 35.14
CA GLU A 110 96.28 -19.73 35.77
C GLU A 110 94.95 -19.01 36.11
N LEU A 111 95.02 -17.76 36.57
CA LEU A 111 93.85 -16.92 36.78
C LEU A 111 93.11 -16.61 35.46
N GLU A 112 93.85 -16.33 34.38
CA GLU A 112 93.30 -16.08 33.04
C GLU A 112 92.55 -17.31 32.50
N GLU A 113 93.14 -18.51 32.59
CA GLU A 113 92.52 -19.77 32.16
C GLU A 113 91.25 -20.09 32.98
N ARG A 114 91.25 -19.80 34.28
CA ARG A 114 90.07 -19.96 35.14
C ARG A 114 88.97 -18.95 34.82
N LEU A 115 89.30 -17.67 34.65
CA LEU A 115 88.35 -16.61 34.29
C LEU A 115 87.75 -16.88 32.91
N ALA A 116 88.57 -17.29 31.93
CA ALA A 116 88.13 -17.68 30.60
C ALA A 116 87.18 -18.88 30.66
N GLY A 117 87.54 -19.94 31.41
CA GLY A 117 86.69 -21.12 31.57
C GLY A 117 85.33 -20.80 32.20
N GLN A 118 85.31 -19.98 33.26
CA GLN A 118 84.07 -19.53 33.90
C GLN A 118 83.22 -18.66 32.97
N MET A 119 83.85 -17.74 32.23
CA MET A 119 83.19 -16.87 31.27
C MET A 119 82.58 -17.66 30.11
N LEU A 120 83.35 -18.57 29.50
CA LEU A 120 82.88 -19.43 28.42
C LEU A 120 81.74 -20.34 28.86
N THR A 121 81.81 -20.90 30.07
CA THR A 121 80.72 -21.71 30.64
C THR A 121 79.43 -20.88 30.78
N LYS A 122 79.54 -19.64 31.27
CA LYS A 122 78.39 -18.74 31.39
C LYS A 122 77.87 -18.24 30.04
N LEU A 123 78.75 -18.00 29.07
CA LEU A 123 78.37 -17.65 27.69
C LEU A 123 77.59 -18.79 27.05
N GLN A 124 78.07 -20.04 27.18
CA GLN A 124 77.35 -21.22 26.70
C GLN A 124 75.99 -21.40 27.40
N ALA A 125 75.94 -21.22 28.72
CA ALA A 125 74.69 -21.26 29.48
C ALA A 125 73.70 -20.19 28.99
N THR A 126 74.18 -18.98 28.71
CA THR A 126 73.37 -17.86 28.19
C THR A 126 72.85 -18.14 26.79
N VAL A 127 73.69 -18.68 25.90
CA VAL A 127 73.26 -19.09 24.56
C VAL A 127 72.18 -20.17 24.66
N SER A 128 72.36 -21.17 25.52
CA SER A 128 71.37 -22.22 25.75
C SER A 128 70.04 -21.68 26.29
N ASP A 129 70.08 -20.78 27.27
CA ASP A 129 68.87 -20.14 27.82
C ASP A 129 68.22 -19.20 26.79
N ALA A 130 68.99 -18.52 25.93
CA ALA A 130 68.44 -17.70 24.85
C ALA A 130 67.69 -18.55 23.81
N PHE A 131 68.24 -19.71 23.42
CA PHE A 131 67.54 -20.67 22.56
C PHE A 131 66.25 -21.19 23.20
N ARG A 132 66.27 -21.50 24.49
CA ARG A 132 65.06 -21.91 25.23
C ARG A 132 64.00 -20.80 25.26
N LEU A 133 64.42 -19.55 25.42
CA LEU A 133 63.53 -18.39 25.37
C LEU A 133 62.89 -18.22 23.98
N ALA A 134 63.67 -18.39 22.91
CA ALA A 134 63.17 -18.33 21.54
C ALA A 134 62.19 -19.46 21.24
N GLU A 135 62.49 -20.69 21.66
CA GLU A 135 61.61 -21.85 21.48
C GLU A 135 60.28 -21.70 22.24
N ALA A 136 60.34 -21.23 23.50
CA ALA A 136 59.15 -20.93 24.29
C ALA A 136 58.30 -19.84 23.64
N SER A 137 58.92 -18.75 23.18
CA SER A 137 58.21 -17.65 22.53
C SER A 137 57.60 -18.06 21.18
N HIS A 138 58.28 -18.91 20.41
CA HIS A 138 57.76 -19.43 19.14
C HIS A 138 56.50 -20.27 19.36
N SER A 139 56.51 -21.15 20.36
CA SER A 139 55.35 -21.96 20.75
C SER A 139 54.15 -21.10 21.18
N GLN A 140 54.40 -19.98 21.89
CA GLN A 140 53.33 -19.02 22.22
C GLN A 140 52.69 -18.38 20.99
N VAL A 141 53.46 -18.04 19.96
CA VAL A 141 52.91 -17.48 18.70
C VAL A 141 51.99 -18.48 18.03
N VAL A 142 52.43 -19.73 17.88
CA VAL A 142 51.64 -20.78 17.21
C VAL A 142 50.35 -21.05 17.97
N THR A 143 50.40 -21.16 19.30
CA THR A 143 49.20 -21.39 20.12
C THR A 143 48.25 -20.18 20.11
N ALA A 144 48.77 -18.96 20.13
CA ALA A 144 47.97 -17.74 20.00
C ALA A 144 47.26 -17.66 18.62
N GLN A 145 47.97 -18.00 17.55
CA GLN A 145 47.40 -18.07 16.19
C GLN A 145 46.33 -19.15 16.07
N ALA A 146 46.59 -20.36 16.59
CA ALA A 146 45.62 -21.46 16.57
C ALA A 146 44.34 -21.10 17.34
N ARG A 147 44.46 -20.50 18.53
CA ARG A 147 43.31 -19.99 19.31
C ARG A 147 42.53 -18.95 18.53
N ALA A 148 43.21 -17.95 17.95
CA ALA A 148 42.57 -16.93 17.13
C ALA A 148 41.81 -17.54 15.93
N GLY A 149 42.43 -18.49 15.22
CA GLY A 149 41.81 -19.20 14.10
C GLY A 149 40.55 -19.97 14.52
N SER A 150 40.61 -20.70 15.65
CA SER A 150 39.44 -21.41 16.18
C SER A 150 38.29 -20.48 16.54
N LEU A 151 38.58 -19.32 17.14
CA LEU A 151 37.57 -18.32 17.49
C LEU A 151 36.93 -17.67 16.26
N ILE A 152 37.72 -17.38 15.23
CA ILE A 152 37.21 -16.88 13.94
C ILE A 152 36.27 -17.92 13.30
N MET A 153 36.66 -19.20 13.31
CA MET A 153 35.83 -20.27 12.75
C MET A 153 34.51 -20.41 13.51
N VAL A 154 34.54 -20.40 14.85
CA VAL A 154 33.32 -20.41 15.68
C VAL A 154 32.44 -19.21 15.35
N PHE A 155 33.02 -18.01 15.21
CA PHE A 155 32.28 -16.81 14.82
C PHE A 155 31.62 -16.95 13.45
N ILE A 156 32.33 -17.49 12.44
CA ILE A 156 31.77 -17.74 11.10
C ILE A 156 30.61 -18.75 11.16
N VAL A 157 30.76 -19.83 11.92
CA VAL A 157 29.69 -20.84 12.09
C VAL A 157 28.47 -20.24 12.77
N LEU A 158 28.65 -19.45 13.83
CA LEU A 158 27.56 -18.75 14.51
C LEU A 158 26.88 -17.74 13.59
N LEU A 159 27.65 -16.99 12.80
CA LEU A 159 27.11 -16.05 11.82
C LEU A 159 26.29 -16.78 10.74
N ALA A 160 26.79 -17.89 10.21
CA ALA A 160 26.08 -18.71 9.23
C ALA A 160 24.78 -19.30 9.81
N ALA A 161 24.82 -19.78 11.06
CA ALA A 161 23.64 -20.29 11.76
C ALA A 161 22.60 -19.19 12.00
N LEU A 162 23.04 -17.98 12.38
CA LEU A 162 22.16 -16.83 12.53
C LEU A 162 21.50 -16.45 11.21
N ILE A 163 22.26 -16.38 10.11
CA ILE A 163 21.72 -16.11 8.77
C ILE A 163 20.68 -17.17 8.40
N ALA A 164 20.98 -18.46 8.58
CA ALA A 164 20.05 -19.54 8.30
C ALA A 164 18.77 -19.45 9.15
N ALA A 165 18.89 -19.12 10.43
CA ALA A 165 17.75 -18.93 11.33
C ALA A 165 16.86 -17.75 10.88
N VAL A 166 17.46 -16.61 10.53
CA VAL A 166 16.73 -15.44 10.02
C VAL A 166 16.05 -15.76 8.69
N SER A 167 16.75 -16.42 7.76
CA SER A 167 16.16 -16.86 6.49
C SER A 167 14.97 -17.80 6.70
N PHE A 168 15.06 -18.74 7.63
CA PHE A 168 13.96 -19.64 7.98
C PHE A 168 12.77 -18.89 8.61
N MET A 169 13.04 -17.90 9.47
CA MET A 169 11.99 -17.06 10.05
C MET A 169 11.26 -16.25 8.97
N ILE A 170 11.99 -15.58 8.07
CA ILE A 170 11.41 -14.79 6.97
C ILE A 170 10.57 -15.65 6.03
N ASP A 171 11.05 -16.85 5.66
CA ASP A 171 10.28 -17.76 4.80
C ASP A 171 8.91 -18.10 5.42
N ARG A 172 8.91 -18.35 6.74
CA ARG A 172 7.71 -18.77 7.47
C ARG A 172 6.77 -17.61 7.81
N SER A 173 7.28 -16.44 8.19
CA SER A 173 6.47 -15.30 8.64
C SER A 173 6.04 -14.39 7.49
N VAL A 174 6.80 -14.32 6.39
CA VAL A 174 6.54 -13.38 5.30
C VAL A 174 6.27 -14.10 3.98
N VAL A 175 7.20 -14.92 3.50
CA VAL A 175 7.14 -15.46 2.12
C VAL A 175 5.94 -16.38 1.92
N LYS A 176 5.76 -17.39 2.78
CA LYS A 176 4.64 -18.34 2.66
C LYS A 176 3.27 -17.69 2.80
N PRO A 177 3.01 -16.82 3.79
CA PRO A 177 1.72 -16.12 3.88
C PRO A 177 1.43 -15.21 2.67
N ILE A 178 2.43 -14.51 2.14
CA ILE A 178 2.26 -13.68 0.93
C ILE A 178 1.95 -14.54 -0.30
N ALA A 179 2.63 -15.68 -0.47
CA ALA A 179 2.34 -16.62 -1.56
C ALA A 179 0.89 -17.13 -1.49
N LYS A 180 0.41 -17.47 -0.28
CA LYS A 180 -1.00 -17.84 -0.08
C LYS A 180 -1.97 -16.70 -0.39
N LEU A 181 -1.63 -15.46 -0.04
CA LEU A 181 -2.45 -14.29 -0.37
C LEU A 181 -2.54 -14.10 -1.89
N HIS A 182 -1.43 -14.30 -2.61
CA HIS A 182 -1.42 -14.23 -4.06
C HIS A 182 -2.34 -15.29 -4.69
N GLU A 183 -2.17 -16.56 -4.30
CA GLU A 183 -3.02 -17.67 -4.76
C GLU A 183 -4.50 -17.41 -4.43
N GLY A 184 -4.79 -16.96 -3.21
CA GLY A 184 -6.15 -16.63 -2.79
C GLY A 184 -6.76 -15.50 -3.60
N THR A 185 -5.95 -14.50 -3.99
CA THR A 185 -6.40 -13.40 -4.85
C THR A 185 -6.76 -13.88 -6.24
N GLU A 186 -5.99 -14.82 -6.83
CA GLU A 186 -6.35 -15.41 -8.12
C GLU A 186 -7.65 -16.22 -8.07
N ILE A 187 -7.82 -17.05 -7.04
CA ILE A 187 -9.03 -17.86 -6.85
C ILE A 187 -10.28 -16.98 -6.67
N ILE A 188 -10.18 -15.96 -5.82
CA ILE A 188 -11.28 -15.01 -5.57
C ILE A 188 -11.54 -14.17 -6.82
N GLY A 189 -10.49 -13.73 -7.51
CA GLY A 189 -10.57 -12.99 -8.77
C GLY A 189 -11.22 -13.79 -9.90
N ALA A 190 -11.10 -15.11 -9.90
CA ALA A 190 -11.79 -16.02 -10.82
C ALA A 190 -13.28 -16.21 -10.50
N GLY A 191 -13.80 -15.59 -9.42
CA GLY A 191 -15.22 -15.57 -9.06
C GLY A 191 -15.59 -16.44 -7.85
N ASN A 192 -14.65 -17.17 -7.25
CA ASN A 192 -14.92 -17.99 -6.07
C ASN A 192 -14.84 -17.15 -4.78
N LEU A 193 -15.91 -16.42 -4.47
CA LEU A 193 -16.01 -15.57 -3.27
C LEU A 193 -16.21 -16.35 -1.95
N ASP A 194 -16.38 -17.68 -2.03
CA ASP A 194 -16.43 -18.57 -0.86
C ASP A 194 -15.03 -18.91 -0.32
N TYR A 195 -14.00 -18.76 -1.15
CA TYR A 195 -12.63 -19.00 -0.73
C TYR A 195 -12.18 -18.01 0.35
N ARG A 196 -11.36 -18.51 1.29
CA ARG A 196 -10.70 -17.73 2.33
C ARG A 196 -9.23 -18.11 2.37
N VAL A 197 -8.36 -17.12 2.48
CA VAL A 197 -6.91 -17.33 2.42
C VAL A 197 -6.42 -18.11 3.64
N GLY A 198 -6.99 -17.84 4.82
CA GLY A 198 -6.79 -18.68 6.01
C GLY A 198 -5.32 -18.81 6.43
N THR A 199 -4.62 -17.68 6.59
CA THR A 199 -3.24 -17.71 7.09
C THR A 199 -3.19 -17.89 8.61
N ALA A 200 -2.18 -18.61 9.11
CA ALA A 200 -1.91 -18.78 10.54
C ALA A 200 -1.00 -17.67 11.11
N ALA A 201 -0.65 -16.67 10.30
CA ALA A 201 0.23 -15.58 10.72
C ALA A 201 -0.50 -14.66 11.73
N THR A 202 0.23 -14.26 12.77
CA THR A 202 -0.28 -13.37 13.84
C THR A 202 0.25 -11.95 13.75
N ASP A 203 1.15 -11.70 12.81
CA ASP A 203 1.78 -10.41 12.54
C ASP A 203 0.94 -9.55 11.57
N GLU A 204 1.55 -8.51 11.01
CA GLU A 204 0.96 -7.60 10.02
C GLU A 204 0.50 -8.35 8.76
N THR A 205 1.21 -9.41 8.34
CA THR A 205 0.82 -10.23 7.19
C THR A 205 -0.44 -11.03 7.50
N GLY A 206 -0.54 -11.52 8.74
CA GLY A 206 -1.77 -12.12 9.26
C GLY A 206 -2.95 -11.15 9.31
N GLN A 207 -2.71 -9.91 9.75
CA GLN A 207 -3.73 -8.86 9.75
C GLN A 207 -4.23 -8.55 8.34
N LEU A 208 -3.31 -8.43 7.38
CA LEU A 208 -3.64 -8.22 5.97
C LEU A 208 -4.51 -9.36 5.42
N SER A 209 -4.15 -10.61 5.73
CA SER A 209 -4.95 -11.78 5.33
C SER A 209 -6.36 -11.75 5.87
N ARG A 210 -6.55 -11.38 7.15
CA ARG A 210 -7.88 -11.26 7.75
C ARG A 210 -8.69 -10.11 7.16
N ALA A 211 -8.06 -8.96 6.91
CA ALA A 211 -8.70 -7.83 6.26
C ALA A 211 -9.15 -8.16 4.83
N PHE A 212 -8.33 -8.92 4.10
CA PHE A 212 -8.67 -9.42 2.78
C PHE A 212 -9.86 -10.39 2.81
N ASP A 213 -9.83 -11.37 3.73
CA ASP A 213 -10.95 -12.30 3.93
C ASP A 213 -12.27 -11.58 4.30
N GLN A 214 -12.19 -10.51 5.10
CA GLN A 214 -13.33 -9.65 5.42
C GLN A 214 -13.85 -8.92 4.18
N MET A 215 -12.96 -8.35 3.37
CA MET A 215 -13.33 -7.68 2.11
C MET A 215 -14.03 -8.64 1.15
N THR A 216 -13.54 -9.87 0.99
CA THR A 216 -14.18 -10.90 0.17
C THR A 216 -15.58 -11.25 0.69
N GLY A 217 -15.74 -11.34 2.02
CA GLY A 217 -17.05 -11.54 2.64
C GLY A 217 -18.04 -10.40 2.36
N GLN A 218 -17.60 -9.15 2.48
CA GLN A 218 -18.40 -7.98 2.14
C GLN A 218 -18.77 -7.95 0.66
N LEU A 219 -17.81 -8.24 -0.23
CA LEU A 219 -18.03 -8.30 -1.67
C LEU A 219 -19.08 -9.36 -2.03
N LYS A 220 -18.99 -10.55 -1.44
CA LYS A 220 -20.00 -11.61 -1.60
C LYS A 220 -21.39 -11.14 -1.17
N GLY A 221 -21.49 -10.50 0.00
CA GLY A 221 -22.75 -9.96 0.50
C GLY A 221 -23.36 -8.94 -0.44
N SER A 222 -22.55 -8.02 -0.96
CA SER A 222 -22.99 -7.01 -1.94
C SER A 222 -23.47 -7.63 -3.25
N PHE A 223 -22.78 -8.67 -3.76
CA PHE A 223 -23.21 -9.38 -4.97
C PHE A 223 -24.59 -10.04 -4.78
N ILE A 224 -24.80 -10.74 -3.66
CA ILE A 224 -26.10 -11.37 -3.36
C ILE A 224 -27.21 -10.32 -3.27
N ALA A 225 -26.96 -9.22 -2.55
CA ALA A 225 -27.93 -8.14 -2.43
C ALA A 225 -28.27 -7.50 -3.79
N LEU A 226 -27.28 -7.30 -4.65
CA LEU A 226 -27.47 -6.77 -6.00
C LEU A 226 -28.25 -7.72 -6.89
N GLU A 227 -27.98 -9.03 -6.83
CA GLU A 227 -28.75 -10.04 -7.57
C GLU A 227 -30.22 -10.05 -7.14
N GLU A 228 -30.49 -9.93 -5.83
CA GLU A 228 -31.85 -9.81 -5.31
C GLU A 228 -32.54 -8.54 -5.80
N GLU A 229 -31.86 -7.39 -5.75
CA GLU A 229 -32.39 -6.11 -6.24
C GLU A 229 -32.72 -6.17 -7.74
N ILE A 230 -31.81 -6.73 -8.56
CA ILE A 230 -32.05 -6.91 -10.00
C ILE A 230 -33.25 -7.82 -10.24
N ALA A 231 -33.39 -8.91 -9.47
CA ALA A 231 -34.53 -9.81 -9.59
C ALA A 231 -35.85 -9.11 -9.23
N GLN A 232 -35.87 -8.32 -8.16
CA GLN A 232 -37.05 -7.53 -7.78
C GLN A 232 -37.40 -6.49 -8.86
N ARG A 233 -36.40 -5.77 -9.37
CA ARG A 233 -36.57 -4.77 -10.43
C ARG A 233 -37.15 -5.38 -11.70
N LYS A 234 -36.64 -6.53 -12.16
CA LYS A 234 -37.19 -7.24 -13.33
C LYS A 234 -38.66 -7.60 -13.15
N ARG A 235 -39.05 -8.10 -11.98
CA ARG A 235 -40.47 -8.42 -11.69
C ARG A 235 -41.35 -7.17 -11.72
N ALA A 236 -40.87 -6.05 -11.18
CA ALA A 236 -41.59 -4.78 -11.21
C ALA A 236 -41.75 -4.25 -12.64
N GLU A 237 -40.70 -4.32 -13.46
CA GLU A 237 -40.74 -3.92 -14.88
C GLU A 237 -41.74 -4.79 -15.67
N GLU A 238 -41.77 -6.10 -15.43
CA GLU A 238 -42.76 -6.99 -16.05
C GLU A 238 -44.20 -6.68 -15.60
N ALA A 239 -44.41 -6.38 -14.32
CA ALA A 239 -45.71 -6.00 -13.79
C ALA A 239 -46.22 -4.68 -14.40
N ILE A 240 -45.35 -3.67 -14.52
CA ILE A 240 -45.67 -2.41 -15.19
C ILE A 240 -46.03 -2.65 -16.66
N ARG A 241 -45.27 -3.50 -17.35
CA ARG A 241 -45.54 -3.83 -18.76
C ARG A 241 -46.92 -4.49 -18.94
N LYS A 242 -47.29 -5.41 -18.04
CA LYS A 242 -48.63 -6.03 -18.05
C LYS A 242 -49.73 -5.01 -17.76
N LEU A 243 -49.53 -4.17 -16.75
CA LEU A 243 -50.50 -3.15 -16.36
C LEU A 243 -50.73 -2.14 -17.49
N ASN A 244 -49.67 -1.71 -18.19
CA ASN A 244 -49.81 -0.82 -19.35
C ASN A 244 -50.61 -1.46 -20.47
N ALA A 245 -50.35 -2.73 -20.81
CA ALA A 245 -51.12 -3.44 -21.83
C ALA A 245 -52.61 -3.58 -21.44
N GLU A 246 -52.90 -3.87 -20.17
CA GLU A 246 -54.28 -3.91 -19.66
C GLU A 246 -54.95 -2.54 -19.68
N LEU A 247 -54.20 -1.48 -19.36
CA LEU A 247 -54.71 -0.11 -19.39
C LEU A 247 -55.04 0.33 -20.81
N ASP A 248 -54.14 0.08 -21.77
CA ASP A 248 -54.36 0.38 -23.18
C ASP A 248 -55.63 -0.34 -23.70
N GLN A 249 -55.80 -1.62 -23.32
CA GLN A 249 -56.99 -2.37 -23.68
C GLN A 249 -58.26 -1.76 -23.08
N ARG A 250 -58.25 -1.38 -21.79
CA ARG A 250 -59.39 -0.71 -21.15
C ARG A 250 -59.70 0.65 -21.78
N VAL A 251 -58.67 1.40 -22.20
CA VAL A 251 -58.85 2.68 -22.89
C VAL A 251 -59.55 2.46 -24.22
N ILE A 252 -59.14 1.46 -25.00
CA ILE A 252 -59.79 1.10 -26.27
C ILE A 252 -61.26 0.72 -26.01
N GLU A 253 -61.52 -0.17 -25.07
CA GLU A 253 -62.89 -0.63 -24.73
C GLU A 253 -63.79 0.53 -24.27
N ARG A 254 -63.28 1.41 -23.40
CA ARG A 254 -64.05 2.57 -22.91
C ARG A 254 -64.27 3.61 -23.99
N THR A 255 -63.29 3.85 -24.85
CA THR A 255 -63.44 4.78 -25.97
C THR A 255 -64.51 4.28 -26.94
N ALA A 256 -64.46 3.00 -27.32
CA ALA A 256 -65.49 2.38 -28.17
C ALA A 256 -66.88 2.43 -27.52
N GLN A 257 -66.98 2.19 -26.22
CA GLN A 257 -68.25 2.29 -25.49
C GLN A 257 -68.79 3.73 -25.48
N LEU A 258 -67.93 4.72 -25.23
CA LEU A 258 -68.31 6.13 -25.24
C LEU A 258 -68.78 6.58 -26.62
N GLU A 259 -68.07 6.18 -27.67
CA GLU A 259 -68.46 6.46 -29.06
C GLU A 259 -69.82 5.85 -29.40
N ALA A 260 -70.04 4.57 -29.04
CA ALA A 260 -71.31 3.89 -29.26
C ALA A 260 -72.48 4.57 -28.54
N THR A 261 -72.32 4.90 -27.25
CA THR A 261 -73.34 5.62 -26.48
C THR A 261 -73.60 7.02 -27.04
N ASN A 262 -72.55 7.72 -27.48
CA ASN A 262 -72.69 9.03 -28.11
C ASN A 262 -73.50 8.94 -29.41
N THR A 263 -73.21 7.95 -30.27
CA THR A 263 -73.98 7.70 -31.50
C THR A 263 -75.44 7.32 -31.20
N GLU A 264 -75.70 6.49 -30.19
CA GLU A 264 -77.04 6.09 -29.78
C GLU A 264 -77.86 7.29 -29.29
N LEU A 265 -77.28 8.14 -28.45
CA LEU A 265 -77.93 9.37 -27.95
C LEU A 265 -78.29 10.33 -29.10
N GLN A 266 -77.44 10.41 -30.13
CA GLN A 266 -77.69 11.22 -31.31
C GLN A 266 -78.85 10.67 -32.14
N ALA A 267 -78.86 9.35 -32.40
CA ALA A 267 -79.96 8.70 -33.12
C ALA A 267 -81.28 8.89 -32.37
N PHE A 268 -81.28 8.76 -31.05
CA PHE A 268 -82.44 9.01 -30.19
C PHE A 268 -82.92 10.46 -30.30
N THR A 269 -82.01 11.44 -30.14
CA THR A 269 -82.37 12.87 -30.20
C THR A 269 -82.93 13.25 -31.57
N TYR A 270 -82.37 12.70 -32.65
CA TYR A 270 -82.88 12.90 -34.00
C TYR A 270 -84.29 12.30 -34.18
N SER A 271 -84.50 11.05 -33.76
CA SER A 271 -85.79 10.37 -33.87
C SER A 271 -86.88 11.09 -33.09
N VAL A 272 -86.65 11.39 -31.81
CA VAL A 272 -87.63 12.08 -30.95
C VAL A 272 -88.01 13.44 -31.52
N SER A 273 -87.03 14.21 -32.00
CA SER A 273 -87.30 15.52 -32.59
C SER A 273 -88.13 15.44 -33.86
N HIS A 274 -87.87 14.44 -34.71
CA HIS A 274 -88.67 14.18 -35.92
C HIS A 274 -90.11 13.81 -35.55
N ASP A 275 -90.27 12.89 -34.59
CA ASP A 275 -91.56 12.35 -34.18
C ASP A 275 -92.41 13.38 -33.44
N LEU A 276 -91.79 14.35 -32.75
CA LEU A 276 -92.49 15.50 -32.17
C LEU A 276 -92.87 16.57 -33.21
N ARG A 277 -92.07 16.74 -34.27
CA ARG A 277 -92.34 17.78 -35.28
C ARG A 277 -93.61 17.52 -36.10
N ALA A 278 -93.90 16.26 -36.42
CA ALA A 278 -95.09 15.90 -37.20
C ALA A 278 -96.42 16.28 -36.51
N PRO A 279 -96.71 15.87 -35.25
CA PRO A 279 -97.94 16.25 -34.57
C PRO A 279 -98.03 17.76 -34.31
N VAL A 280 -96.93 18.44 -33.97
CA VAL A 280 -96.92 19.90 -33.80
C VAL A 280 -97.28 20.61 -35.09
N ARG A 281 -96.73 20.18 -36.24
CA ARG A 281 -97.07 20.71 -37.55
C ARG A 281 -98.55 20.51 -37.88
N HIS A 282 -99.12 19.35 -37.56
CA HIS A 282 -100.54 19.09 -37.77
C HIS A 282 -101.43 19.99 -36.91
N ILE A 283 -101.12 20.11 -35.60
CA ILE A 283 -101.86 20.98 -34.67
C ILE A 283 -101.81 22.43 -35.16
N HIS A 284 -100.61 22.90 -35.52
CA HIS A 284 -100.41 24.26 -36.03
C HIS A 284 -101.16 24.48 -37.36
N GLY A 285 -101.05 23.56 -38.32
CA GLY A 285 -101.74 23.66 -39.61
C GLY A 285 -103.27 23.63 -39.50
N TYR A 286 -103.84 22.80 -38.62
CA TYR A 286 -105.28 22.82 -38.36
C TYR A 286 -105.72 24.11 -37.67
N ALA A 287 -104.92 24.64 -36.74
CA ALA A 287 -105.18 25.93 -36.11
C ALA A 287 -105.13 27.09 -37.14
N GLU A 288 -104.18 27.09 -38.09
CA GLU A 288 -104.13 28.09 -39.16
C GLU A 288 -105.33 28.00 -40.11
N LEU A 289 -105.74 26.77 -40.47
CA LEU A 289 -106.93 26.56 -41.30
C LEU A 289 -108.19 27.04 -40.59
N LEU A 290 -108.30 26.80 -39.28
CA LEU A 290 -109.42 27.26 -38.46
C LEU A 290 -109.42 28.80 -38.36
N GLU A 291 -108.25 29.42 -38.20
CA GLU A 291 -108.10 30.88 -38.18
C GLU A 291 -108.60 31.50 -39.49
N LYS A 292 -108.19 30.94 -40.64
CA LYS A 292 -108.58 31.42 -41.97
C LYS A 292 -110.06 31.18 -42.30
N SER A 293 -110.61 30.03 -41.94
CA SER A 293 -111.97 29.62 -42.32
C SER A 293 -113.07 30.15 -41.40
N ALA A 294 -112.77 30.38 -40.12
CA ALA A 294 -113.75 30.79 -39.11
C ALA A 294 -113.50 32.18 -38.52
N SER A 295 -112.58 32.98 -39.08
CA SER A 295 -112.15 34.28 -38.53
C SER A 295 -113.29 35.23 -38.13
N SER A 296 -114.38 35.26 -38.90
CA SER A 296 -115.55 36.11 -38.66
C SER A 296 -116.58 35.50 -37.69
N ALA A 297 -116.48 34.20 -37.40
CA ALA A 297 -117.38 33.47 -36.50
C ALA A 297 -116.78 33.25 -35.09
N LEU A 298 -115.51 33.61 -34.89
CA LEU A 298 -114.83 33.52 -33.59
C LEU A 298 -115.09 34.77 -32.75
N ASP A 299 -115.56 34.58 -31.51
CA ASP A 299 -115.57 35.63 -30.49
C ASP A 299 -114.15 35.98 -30.05
N ASP A 300 -113.99 37.11 -29.35
CA ASP A 300 -112.67 37.62 -28.95
C ASP A 300 -111.89 36.62 -28.08
N LYS A 301 -112.60 35.85 -27.25
CA LYS A 301 -112.01 34.84 -26.37
C LYS A 301 -111.49 33.63 -27.14
N SER A 302 -112.25 33.11 -28.09
CA SER A 302 -111.86 31.99 -28.95
C SER A 302 -110.73 32.37 -29.90
N ARG A 303 -110.75 33.62 -30.40
CA ARG A 303 -109.64 34.19 -31.19
C ARG A 303 -108.35 34.23 -30.36
N HIS A 304 -108.41 34.70 -29.12
CA HIS A 304 -107.26 34.72 -28.22
C HIS A 304 -106.69 33.31 -27.94
N TYR A 305 -107.55 32.32 -27.70
CA TYR A 305 -107.10 30.93 -27.53
C TYR A 305 -106.46 30.36 -28.79
N LEU A 306 -107.03 30.64 -29.97
CA LEU A 306 -106.48 30.19 -31.24
C LEU A 306 -105.10 30.80 -31.53
N THR A 307 -104.96 32.12 -31.32
CA THR A 307 -103.66 32.80 -31.39
C THR A 307 -102.65 32.19 -30.42
N THR A 308 -103.06 31.90 -29.18
CA THR A 308 -102.19 31.25 -28.18
C THR A 308 -101.73 29.85 -28.62
N ILE A 309 -102.61 29.05 -29.23
CA ILE A 309 -102.26 27.72 -29.77
C ILE A 309 -101.27 27.85 -30.94
N LEU A 310 -101.49 28.80 -31.84
CA LEU A 310 -100.59 29.08 -32.96
C LEU A 310 -99.20 29.50 -32.48
N ASP A 311 -99.13 30.45 -31.53
CA ASP A 311 -97.88 30.93 -30.94
C ASP A 311 -97.16 29.80 -30.19
N SER A 312 -97.89 28.98 -29.43
CA SER A 312 -97.32 27.82 -28.71
C SER A 312 -96.78 26.75 -29.67
N GLY A 313 -97.50 26.46 -30.76
CA GLY A 313 -97.03 25.53 -31.79
C GLY A 313 -95.78 26.01 -32.53
N LYS A 314 -95.71 27.33 -32.80
CA LYS A 314 -94.53 27.97 -33.38
C LYS A 314 -93.33 27.90 -32.43
N GLN A 315 -93.54 28.21 -31.15
CA GLN A 315 -92.49 28.11 -30.12
C GLN A 315 -91.98 26.67 -29.98
N MET A 316 -92.87 25.68 -29.99
CA MET A 316 -92.49 24.27 -29.89
C MET A 316 -91.70 23.79 -31.11
N THR A 317 -92.06 24.27 -32.31
CA THR A 317 -91.29 23.98 -33.54
C THR A 317 -89.88 24.56 -33.45
N ASN A 318 -89.75 25.83 -33.02
CA ASN A 318 -88.44 26.45 -32.84
C ASN A 318 -87.59 25.71 -31.80
N LEU A 319 -88.17 25.30 -30.68
CA LEU A 319 -87.44 24.55 -29.65
C LEU A 319 -86.95 23.18 -30.15
N ILE A 320 -87.76 22.48 -30.94
CA ILE A 320 -87.37 21.20 -31.58
C ILE A 320 -86.21 21.44 -32.55
N ASP A 321 -86.26 22.52 -33.33
CA ASP A 321 -85.22 22.88 -34.29
C ASP A 321 -83.90 23.30 -33.61
N GLU A 322 -83.99 24.05 -32.52
CA GLU A 322 -82.86 24.46 -31.68
C GLU A 322 -82.20 23.25 -30.98
N LEU A 323 -82.99 22.33 -30.43
CA LEU A 323 -82.48 21.10 -29.79
C LEU A 323 -81.72 20.20 -30.80
N LEU A 324 -82.26 20.06 -32.01
CA LEU A 324 -81.59 19.35 -33.11
C LEU A 324 -80.29 20.05 -33.52
N SER A 325 -80.32 21.38 -33.61
CA SER A 325 -79.14 22.16 -33.97
C SER A 325 -78.04 22.05 -32.92
N PHE A 326 -78.41 22.07 -31.64
CA PHE A 326 -77.50 21.87 -30.51
C PHE A 326 -76.89 20.46 -30.51
N SER A 327 -77.70 19.42 -30.72
CA SER A 327 -77.22 18.04 -30.82
C SER A 327 -76.24 17.83 -31.98
N ARG A 328 -76.47 18.51 -33.12
CA ARG A 328 -75.55 18.49 -34.27
C ARG A 328 -74.29 19.31 -34.06
N MET A 329 -74.34 20.40 -33.30
CA MET A 329 -73.18 21.25 -33.01
C MET A 329 -72.08 20.48 -32.26
N GLY A 330 -72.46 19.53 -31.40
CA GLY A 330 -71.51 18.61 -30.73
C GLY A 330 -70.77 17.65 -31.67
N GLN A 331 -71.19 17.52 -32.94
CA GLN A 331 -70.57 16.65 -33.95
C GLN A 331 -69.65 17.41 -34.93
N ALA A 332 -69.67 18.75 -34.92
CA ALA A 332 -68.81 19.50 -35.81
C ALA A 332 -67.35 19.25 -35.40
N GLU A 333 -66.55 18.63 -36.29
CA GLU A 333 -65.10 18.60 -36.12
C GLU A 333 -64.63 20.04 -35.90
N MET A 334 -64.07 20.30 -34.71
CA MET A 334 -63.49 21.59 -34.35
C MET A 334 -62.30 21.87 -35.26
N ARG A 335 -62.56 22.57 -36.36
CA ARG A 335 -61.52 23.05 -37.27
C ARG A 335 -60.87 24.28 -36.66
N LYS A 336 -59.68 24.09 -36.11
CA LYS A 336 -58.85 25.18 -35.61
C LYS A 336 -58.26 25.93 -36.81
N LEU A 337 -58.76 27.13 -37.04
CA LEU A 337 -58.28 28.05 -38.07
C LEU A 337 -57.87 29.35 -37.39
N ASN A 338 -56.84 30.02 -37.92
CA ASN A 338 -56.57 31.40 -37.52
C ASN A 338 -57.67 32.28 -38.11
N VAL A 339 -58.39 32.98 -37.24
CA VAL A 339 -59.50 33.86 -37.59
C VAL A 339 -59.20 35.26 -37.08
N SER A 340 -59.56 36.29 -37.87
CA SER A 340 -59.47 37.67 -37.44
C SER A 340 -60.63 37.97 -36.50
N LEU A 341 -60.32 38.24 -35.22
CA LEU A 341 -61.34 38.58 -34.23
C LEU A 341 -62.03 39.90 -34.56
N ASP A 342 -61.32 40.85 -35.20
CA ASP A 342 -61.90 42.09 -35.71
C ASP A 342 -62.98 41.86 -36.77
N GLU A 343 -62.76 40.91 -37.69
CA GLU A 343 -63.72 40.59 -38.75
C GLU A 343 -64.92 39.83 -38.21
N LEU A 344 -64.69 38.81 -37.36
CA LEU A 344 -65.76 38.07 -36.69
C LEU A 344 -66.65 38.99 -35.85
N PHE A 345 -66.05 39.91 -35.12
CA PHE A 345 -66.79 40.86 -34.29
C PHE A 345 -67.64 41.82 -35.14
N LYS A 346 -67.09 42.35 -36.24
CA LYS A 346 -67.85 43.20 -37.18
C LYS A 346 -69.00 42.44 -37.84
N GLU A 347 -68.78 41.19 -38.19
CA GLU A 347 -69.82 40.33 -38.77
C GLU A 347 -70.93 40.03 -37.76
N ALA A 348 -70.58 39.72 -36.51
CA ALA A 348 -71.56 39.54 -35.44
C ALA A 348 -72.41 40.80 -35.21
N LEU A 349 -71.77 41.98 -35.13
CA LEU A 349 -72.48 43.25 -35.01
C LEU A 349 -73.42 43.51 -36.19
N LYS A 350 -73.01 43.17 -37.41
CA LYS A 350 -73.85 43.30 -38.61
C LYS A 350 -75.07 42.39 -38.54
N ASN A 351 -74.90 41.16 -38.06
CA ASN A 351 -76.00 40.21 -37.90
C ASN A 351 -76.99 40.61 -36.80
N LEU A 352 -76.51 41.27 -35.74
CA LEU A 352 -77.33 41.82 -34.66
C LEU A 352 -78.01 43.16 -35.00
N ALA A 353 -77.57 43.84 -36.07
CA ALA A 353 -78.09 45.16 -36.45
C ALA A 353 -79.62 45.26 -36.58
N PRO A 354 -80.34 44.25 -37.11
CA PRO A 354 -81.81 44.27 -37.17
C PRO A 354 -82.47 44.30 -35.78
N GLU A 355 -81.90 43.60 -34.79
CA GLU A 355 -82.42 43.53 -33.42
C GLU A 355 -82.03 44.76 -32.57
N MET A 356 -80.98 45.47 -33.00
CA MET A 356 -80.54 46.72 -32.37
C MET A 356 -81.35 47.94 -32.85
N ASN A 357 -82.22 47.77 -33.85
CA ASN A 357 -82.94 48.88 -34.45
C ASN A 357 -83.96 49.46 -33.45
N GLY A 358 -83.78 50.73 -33.08
CA GLY A 358 -84.57 51.42 -32.04
C GLY A 358 -83.92 51.47 -30.65
N ARG A 359 -82.72 50.89 -30.47
CA ARG A 359 -81.94 50.98 -29.22
C ARG A 359 -80.69 51.83 -29.45
N SER A 360 -80.43 52.81 -28.57
CA SER A 360 -79.17 53.55 -28.59
C SER A 360 -78.09 52.74 -27.86
N ILE A 361 -77.33 51.94 -28.62
CA ILE A 361 -76.27 51.09 -28.08
C ILE A 361 -74.91 51.70 -28.46
N VAL A 362 -74.09 52.01 -27.45
CA VAL A 362 -72.71 52.52 -27.64
C VAL A 362 -71.74 51.38 -27.37
N TRP A 363 -71.09 50.89 -28.42
CA TRP A 363 -70.06 49.84 -28.31
C TRP A 363 -68.69 50.47 -28.07
N LYS A 364 -68.00 50.04 -27.01
CA LYS A 364 -66.58 50.36 -26.78
C LYS A 364 -65.78 49.09 -26.99
N ILE A 365 -65.02 49.04 -28.07
CA ILE A 365 -64.23 47.87 -28.45
C ILE A 365 -62.78 48.29 -28.50
N ASP A 366 -61.96 47.69 -27.65
CA ASP A 366 -60.51 47.83 -27.68
C ASP A 366 -59.90 46.88 -28.73
N ARG A 367 -58.61 47.02 -29.01
CA ARG A 367 -57.93 46.21 -30.03
C ARG A 367 -58.04 44.72 -29.70
N LEU A 368 -58.67 43.96 -30.60
CA LEU A 368 -58.85 42.52 -30.44
C LEU A 368 -57.53 41.76 -30.78
N PRO A 369 -57.24 40.65 -30.07
CA PRO A 369 -56.01 39.88 -30.26
C PRO A 369 -55.78 39.32 -31.67
#